data_AF-B0XIT6-F1
#
_entry.id   AF-B0XIT6-F1
#
_cell.length_a   1.000
_cell.length_b   1.000
_cell.length_c   1.000
_cell.angle_alpha   90.00
_cell.angle_beta   90.00
_cell.angle_gamma   90.00
#
_symmetry.space_group_name_H-M   'P 1'
#
loop_
_entity.id
_entity.type
_entity.pdbx_description
1 polymer ?
#
loop_
_entity_poly.entity_id
_entity_poly.type
_entity_poly.pdbx_seq_one_letter_code
_entity_poly.pdbx_strand_id
1 'polypeptide(L)'
;MASIAKKVKKSDDALEDESEALEAIDNCQNEIDALNEKASEEILKVEQKYNNLRKPFFQKRNEIIQRIPSFWVTAIVNHPQISGILEEEEEECLQFMQKLDVEEFEDIKSGYRIHFHFDEENPYFENKVLTKEFNLGSSGETPVSMSTAIKWKRDLTKMLPKKAMANRRKRGLEYRTFFDWFTDNNDPINDDIAELIKDDLWPNPLQYYLVPDIEVEPEAEEDGADDDFGDDGEEEEDEIEDEEEEA
;
A
#
# COMPACT_ATOMS: atom_id res chain seq x y z
N MET A 1 27.88 -53.45 -7.99
CA MET A 1 28.46 -52.10 -8.13
C MET A 1 27.84 -51.19 -7.06
N ALA A 2 28.33 -51.27 -5.83
CA ALA A 2 27.93 -50.36 -4.76
C ALA A 2 29.13 -49.47 -4.44
N SER A 3 29.05 -48.20 -4.80
CA SER A 3 30.09 -47.20 -4.54
C SER A 3 29.98 -46.78 -3.08
N ILE A 4 30.87 -47.28 -2.23
CA ILE A 4 30.99 -46.86 -0.84
C ILE A 4 31.74 -45.53 -0.85
N ALA A 5 31.01 -44.44 -0.59
CA ALA A 5 31.60 -43.14 -0.32
C ALA A 5 32.57 -43.27 0.85
N LYS A 6 33.87 -43.13 0.57
CA LYS A 6 34.95 -43.23 1.54
C LYS A 6 34.89 -41.98 2.41
N LYS A 7 34.33 -42.09 3.62
CA LYS A 7 34.34 -41.03 4.64
C LYS A 7 35.81 -40.74 4.98
N VAL A 8 36.32 -39.61 4.51
CA VAL A 8 37.68 -39.15 4.84
C VAL A 8 37.68 -38.83 6.33
N LYS A 9 38.51 -39.54 7.09
CA LYS A 9 38.70 -39.31 8.53
C LYS A 9 39.64 -38.11 8.67
N LYS A 10 39.11 -36.93 9.03
CA LYS A 10 39.93 -35.76 9.39
C LYS A 10 40.86 -36.15 10.56
N SER A 11 42.11 -35.68 10.53
CA SER A 11 43.06 -35.82 11.64
C SER A 11 42.61 -34.98 12.83
N ASP A 12 42.97 -35.39 14.05
CA ASP A 12 42.58 -34.67 15.28
C ASP A 12 43.08 -33.21 15.26
N ASP A 13 44.31 -32.95 14.80
CA ASP A 13 44.84 -31.57 14.60
C ASP A 13 43.97 -30.73 13.64
N ALA A 14 43.43 -31.34 12.58
CA ALA A 14 42.59 -30.62 11.61
C ALA A 14 41.15 -30.39 12.10
N LEU A 15 40.73 -31.10 13.15
CA LEU A 15 39.47 -30.85 13.85
C LEU A 15 39.64 -29.78 14.93
N GLU A 16 40.82 -29.71 15.56
CA GLU A 16 41.19 -28.67 16.52
C GLU A 16 41.33 -27.30 15.83
N ASP A 17 42.07 -27.23 14.70
CA ASP A 17 42.20 -26.02 13.86
C ASP A 17 40.83 -25.50 13.37
N GLU A 18 39.92 -26.41 13.01
CA GLU A 18 38.56 -26.06 12.57
C GLU A 18 37.72 -25.50 13.73
N SER A 19 37.87 -26.06 14.94
CA SER A 19 37.19 -25.57 16.14
C SER A 19 37.66 -24.17 16.53
N GLU A 20 38.98 -23.93 16.51
CA GLU A 20 39.56 -22.60 16.80
C GLU A 20 39.10 -21.55 15.78
N ALA A 21 39.04 -21.92 14.49
CA ALA A 21 38.54 -21.03 13.44
C ALA A 21 37.05 -20.68 13.64
N LEU A 22 36.22 -21.64 14.05
CA LEU A 22 34.80 -21.39 14.33
C LEU A 22 34.62 -20.48 15.55
N GLU A 23 35.40 -20.64 16.61
CA GLU A 23 35.37 -19.75 17.78
C GLU A 23 35.84 -18.34 17.43
N ALA A 24 36.87 -18.21 16.59
CA ALA A 24 37.30 -16.91 16.09
C ALA A 24 36.23 -16.21 15.24
N ILE A 25 35.49 -16.97 14.42
CA ILE A 25 34.35 -16.46 13.64
C ILE A 25 33.22 -16.01 14.57
N ASP A 26 32.86 -16.81 15.59
CA ASP A 26 31.81 -16.45 16.56
C ASP A 26 32.15 -15.15 17.29
N ASN A 27 33.39 -15.01 17.74
CA ASN A 27 33.87 -13.76 18.35
C ASN A 27 33.78 -12.56 17.40
N CYS A 28 34.16 -12.73 16.12
CA CYS A 28 34.01 -11.68 15.11
C CYS A 28 32.52 -11.33 14.88
N GLN A 29 31.63 -12.33 14.88
CA GLN A 29 30.21 -12.11 14.70
C GLN A 29 29.61 -11.33 15.87
N ASN A 30 30.01 -11.64 17.10
CA ASN A 30 29.60 -10.90 18.30
C ASN A 30 30.04 -9.42 18.23
N GLU A 31 31.23 -9.12 17.69
CA GLU A 31 31.69 -7.74 17.47
C GLU A 31 30.87 -7.01 16.40
N ILE A 32 30.52 -7.70 15.30
CA ILE A 32 29.65 -7.17 14.25
C ILE A 32 28.26 -6.85 14.80
N ASP A 33 27.68 -7.77 15.57
CA ASP A 33 26.36 -7.59 16.17
C ASP A 33 26.34 -6.41 17.15
N ALA A 34 27.40 -6.25 17.94
CA ALA A 34 27.57 -5.09 18.82
C ALA A 34 27.69 -3.76 18.06
N LEU A 35 28.26 -3.75 16.83
CA LEU A 35 28.27 -2.57 15.96
C LEU A 35 26.88 -2.30 15.36
N ASN A 36 26.14 -3.34 14.97
CA ASN A 36 24.78 -3.22 14.44
C ASN A 36 23.80 -2.68 15.49
N GLU A 37 23.95 -3.09 16.75
CA GLU A 37 23.19 -2.56 17.89
C GLU A 37 23.43 -1.05 18.04
N LYS A 38 24.69 -0.61 18.05
CA LYS A 38 25.05 0.82 18.13
C LYS A 38 24.49 1.62 16.96
N ALA A 39 24.60 1.11 15.74
CA ALA A 39 24.04 1.75 14.56
C ALA A 39 22.51 1.89 14.68
N SER A 40 21.82 0.84 15.16
CA SER A 40 20.38 0.87 15.41
C SER A 40 19.98 1.93 16.45
N GLU A 41 20.73 2.07 17.54
CA GLU A 41 20.49 3.10 18.55
C GLU A 41 20.69 4.52 18.00
N GLU A 42 21.72 4.73 17.18
CA GLU A 42 21.98 6.04 16.56
C GLU A 42 20.87 6.42 15.58
N ILE A 43 20.43 5.48 14.74
CA ILE A 43 19.28 5.68 13.84
C ILE A 43 18.02 6.04 14.64
N LEU A 44 17.74 5.30 15.71
CA LEU A 44 16.59 5.58 16.58
C LEU A 44 16.64 7.01 17.16
N LYS A 45 17.79 7.46 17.65
CA LYS A 45 17.97 8.83 18.17
C LYS A 45 17.74 9.89 17.08
N VAL A 46 18.20 9.62 15.85
CA VAL A 46 18.00 10.52 14.71
C VAL A 46 16.51 10.62 14.36
N GLU A 47 15.82 9.48 14.27
CA GLU A 47 14.37 9.45 13.97
C GLU A 47 13.56 10.14 15.07
N GLN A 48 13.82 9.86 16.35
CA GLN A 48 13.16 10.55 17.47
C GLN A 48 13.34 12.07 17.39
N LYS A 49 14.56 12.53 17.07
CA LYS A 49 14.83 13.96 16.88
C LYS A 49 13.98 14.53 15.74
N TYR A 50 13.96 13.89 14.58
CA TYR A 50 13.21 14.41 13.42
C TYR A 50 11.70 14.24 13.54
N ASN A 51 11.20 13.24 14.26
CA ASN A 51 9.77 13.12 14.62
C ASN A 51 9.32 14.33 15.45
N ASN A 52 10.10 14.71 16.47
CA ASN A 52 9.82 15.89 17.27
C ASN A 52 9.88 17.19 16.44
N LEU A 53 10.82 17.30 15.51
CA LEU A 53 10.93 18.45 14.62
C LEU A 53 9.79 18.49 13.57
N ARG A 54 9.31 17.35 13.07
CA ARG A 54 8.20 17.23 12.12
C ARG A 54 6.84 17.52 12.76
N LYS A 55 6.64 17.11 14.02
CA LYS A 55 5.37 17.25 14.76
C LYS A 55 4.69 18.63 14.65
N PRO A 56 5.36 19.78 14.90
CA PRO A 56 4.71 21.09 14.75
C PRO A 56 4.29 21.40 13.31
N PHE A 57 4.99 20.87 12.30
CA PHE A 57 4.61 21.05 10.90
C PHE A 57 3.39 20.20 10.53
N PHE A 58 3.30 18.96 11.03
CA PHE A 58 2.10 18.15 10.86
C PHE A 58 0.88 18.76 11.55
N GLN A 59 1.05 19.31 12.76
CA GLN A 59 -0.02 20.05 13.45
C GLN A 59 -0.47 21.27 12.66
N LYS A 60 0.48 22.10 12.18
CA LYS A 60 0.17 23.24 11.32
C LYS A 60 -0.52 22.83 10.03
N ARG A 61 -0.09 21.72 9.41
CA ARG A 61 -0.73 21.18 8.20
C ARG A 61 -2.17 20.76 8.47
N ASN A 62 -2.43 20.09 9.60
CA ASN A 62 -3.78 19.69 10.01
C ASN A 62 -4.70 20.91 10.18
N GLU A 63 -4.23 21.99 10.81
CA GLU A 63 -5.01 23.24 10.95
C GLU A 63 -5.35 23.90 9.60
N ILE A 64 -4.45 23.80 8.62
CA ILE A 64 -4.68 24.32 7.27
C ILE A 64 -5.68 23.45 6.52
N ILE A 65 -5.51 22.13 6.58
CA ILE A 65 -6.37 21.15 5.90
C ILE A 65 -7.82 21.26 6.39
N GLN A 66 -8.07 21.56 7.66
CA GLN A 66 -9.43 21.77 8.19
C GLN A 66 -10.25 22.86 7.46
N ARG A 67 -9.60 23.74 6.69
CA ARG A 67 -10.26 24.78 5.90
C ARG A 67 -10.70 24.30 4.51
N ILE A 68 -10.31 23.08 4.13
CA ILE A 68 -10.58 22.47 2.83
C ILE A 68 -11.55 21.31 3.08
N PRO A 69 -12.84 21.48 2.75
CA PRO A 69 -13.82 20.40 2.87
C PRO A 69 -13.38 19.18 2.05
N SER A 70 -13.71 17.99 2.55
CA SER A 70 -13.48 16.71 1.87
C SER A 70 -12.03 16.39 1.52
N PHE A 71 -11.05 17.12 2.06
CA PHE A 71 -9.64 16.96 1.68
C PHE A 71 -9.13 15.51 1.80
N TRP A 72 -9.39 14.86 2.94
CA TRP A 72 -8.88 13.51 3.20
C TRP A 72 -9.55 12.45 2.34
N VAL A 73 -10.87 12.51 2.16
CA VAL A 73 -11.57 11.55 1.29
C VAL A 73 -11.12 11.70 -0.15
N THR A 74 -10.98 12.93 -0.68
CA THR A 74 -10.46 13.15 -2.03
C THR A 74 -9.05 12.61 -2.18
N ALA A 75 -8.16 12.83 -1.20
CA ALA A 75 -6.81 12.27 -1.24
C ALA A 75 -6.79 10.73 -1.19
N ILE A 76 -7.71 10.10 -0.45
CA ILE A 76 -7.84 8.64 -0.36
C ILE A 76 -8.38 8.05 -1.67
N VAL A 77 -9.43 8.65 -2.24
CA VAL A 77 -10.05 8.23 -3.51
C VAL A 77 -9.06 8.32 -4.68
N ASN A 78 -8.20 9.34 -4.66
CA ASN A 78 -7.19 9.53 -5.70
C ASN A 78 -5.92 8.70 -5.49
N HIS A 79 -5.77 8.02 -4.34
CA HIS A 79 -4.60 7.19 -4.08
C HIS A 79 -4.72 5.86 -4.84
N PRO A 80 -3.77 5.50 -5.75
CA PRO A 80 -3.93 4.38 -6.68
C PRO A 80 -4.25 3.01 -6.06
N GLN A 81 -3.68 2.72 -4.89
CA GLN A 81 -3.88 1.44 -4.20
C GLN A 81 -4.98 1.48 -3.14
N ILE A 82 -5.06 2.54 -2.32
CA ILE A 82 -6.06 2.66 -1.24
C ILE A 82 -7.48 2.79 -1.82
N SER A 83 -7.65 3.51 -2.94
CA SER A 83 -8.96 3.63 -3.61
C SER A 83 -9.53 2.28 -4.06
N GLY A 84 -8.65 1.32 -4.35
CA GLY A 84 -9.04 -0.04 -4.74
C GLY A 84 -9.86 -0.78 -3.68
N ILE A 85 -9.77 -0.40 -2.40
CA ILE A 85 -10.55 -0.99 -1.31
C ILE A 85 -11.70 -0.08 -0.83
N LEU A 86 -11.93 1.06 -1.46
CA LEU A 86 -13.03 1.96 -1.10
C LEU A 86 -14.27 1.66 -1.95
N GLU A 87 -15.43 1.61 -1.31
CA GLU A 87 -16.73 1.49 -1.98
C GLU A 87 -17.51 2.81 -1.88
N GLU A 88 -18.49 3.01 -2.77
CA GLU A 88 -19.24 4.29 -2.88
C GLU A 88 -19.86 4.73 -1.54
N GLU A 89 -20.52 3.83 -0.81
CA GLU A 89 -21.10 4.18 0.50
C GLU A 89 -20.05 4.43 1.59
N GLU A 90 -18.85 3.86 1.45
CA GLU A 90 -17.74 4.14 2.38
C GLU A 90 -17.10 5.49 2.05
N GLU A 91 -17.01 5.87 0.78
CA GLU A 91 -16.60 7.21 0.36
C GLU A 91 -17.53 8.27 0.95
N GLU A 92 -18.86 8.08 0.83
CA GLU A 92 -19.86 8.96 1.47
C GLU A 92 -19.64 9.07 2.99
N CYS A 93 -19.25 7.98 3.65
CA CYS A 93 -18.91 8.00 5.07
C CYS A 93 -17.61 8.75 5.35
N LEU A 94 -16.59 8.59 4.51
CA LEU A 94 -15.31 9.29 4.64
C LEU A 94 -15.41 10.79 4.34
N GLN A 95 -16.48 11.28 3.71
CA GLN A 95 -16.74 12.73 3.61
C GLN A 95 -16.83 13.42 4.99
N PHE A 96 -17.22 12.69 6.03
CA PHE A 96 -17.26 13.19 7.40
C PHE A 96 -15.90 13.15 8.12
N MET A 97 -14.85 12.66 7.45
CA MET A 97 -13.50 12.62 7.99
C MET A 97 -12.86 14.01 7.97
N GLN A 98 -12.57 14.55 9.14
CA GLN A 98 -12.04 15.91 9.32
C GLN A 98 -10.51 15.92 9.40
N LYS A 99 -9.90 14.85 9.93
CA LYS A 99 -8.46 14.80 10.19
C LYS A 99 -7.96 13.36 10.14
N LEU A 100 -6.80 13.16 9.49
CA LEU A 100 -5.93 12.01 9.65
C LEU A 100 -4.79 12.38 10.60
N ASP A 101 -4.36 11.47 11.45
CA ASP A 101 -3.13 11.62 12.24
C ASP A 101 -2.42 10.27 12.30
N VAL A 102 -1.10 10.26 12.11
CA VAL A 102 -0.28 9.06 12.30
C VAL A 102 0.70 9.35 13.42
N GLU A 103 0.53 8.63 14.53
CA GLU A 103 1.36 8.73 15.73
C GLU A 103 2.30 7.53 15.79
N GLU A 104 3.60 7.78 15.61
CA GLU A 104 4.64 6.77 15.88
C GLU A 104 4.95 6.72 17.38
N PHE A 105 5.27 5.53 17.89
CA PHE A 105 5.70 5.35 19.27
C PHE A 105 7.12 5.89 19.50
N GLU A 106 7.48 6.12 20.77
CA GLU A 106 8.82 6.63 21.12
C GLU A 106 9.94 5.70 20.65
N ASP A 107 9.73 4.39 20.83
CA ASP A 107 10.49 3.37 20.12
C ASP A 107 9.82 3.13 18.76
N ILE A 108 10.38 3.70 17.69
CA ILE A 108 9.82 3.60 16.33
C ILE A 108 9.65 2.15 15.87
N LYS A 109 10.42 1.21 16.43
CA LYS A 109 10.32 -0.22 16.11
C LYS A 109 9.11 -0.88 16.79
N SER A 110 8.63 -0.29 17.87
CA SER A 110 7.55 -0.87 18.68
C SER A 110 6.17 -0.70 18.05
N GLY A 111 5.97 0.28 17.17
CA GLY A 111 4.70 0.45 16.46
C GLY A 111 4.23 1.88 16.24
N TYR A 112 2.97 2.00 15.83
CA TYR A 112 2.31 3.27 15.48
C TYR A 112 0.79 3.17 15.57
N ARG A 113 0.11 4.32 15.56
CA ARG A 113 -1.34 4.47 15.52
C ARG A 113 -1.76 5.35 14.35
N ILE A 114 -2.81 4.92 13.66
CA ILE A 114 -3.50 5.71 12.65
C ILE A 114 -4.85 6.15 13.24
N HIS A 115 -5.06 7.46 13.33
CA HIS A 115 -6.28 8.07 13.84
C HIS A 115 -7.07 8.73 12.72
N PHE A 116 -8.29 8.26 12.52
CA PHE A 116 -9.29 8.85 11.64
C PHE A 116 -10.29 9.62 12.49
N HIS A 117 -10.25 10.94 12.43
CA HIS A 117 -11.18 11.81 13.17
C HIS A 117 -12.38 12.15 12.29
N PHE A 118 -13.58 11.96 12.84
CA PHE A 118 -14.85 12.18 12.17
C PHE A 118 -15.66 13.28 12.86
N ASP A 119 -16.50 13.93 12.05
CA ASP A 119 -17.52 14.85 12.54
C ASP A 119 -18.48 14.17 13.53
N GLU A 120 -18.94 14.91 14.54
CA GLU A 120 -19.91 14.42 15.52
C GLU A 120 -21.29 14.16 14.89
N GLU A 121 -21.60 14.86 13.80
CA GLU A 121 -22.84 14.72 13.05
C GLU A 121 -22.83 13.55 12.05
N ASN A 122 -21.75 12.74 12.03
CA ASN A 122 -21.62 11.59 11.15
C ASN A 122 -22.84 10.62 11.28
N PRO A 123 -23.60 10.37 10.18
CA PRO A 123 -24.80 9.53 10.22
C PRO A 123 -24.49 8.02 10.25
N TYR A 124 -23.25 7.61 10.02
CA TYR A 124 -22.84 6.21 9.88
C TYR A 124 -22.51 5.53 11.20
N PHE A 125 -21.84 6.22 12.12
CA PHE A 125 -21.45 5.71 13.44
C PHE A 125 -21.34 6.82 14.49
N GLU A 126 -21.22 6.45 15.76
CA GLU A 126 -21.10 7.39 16.89
C GLU A 126 -19.66 7.79 17.23
N ASN A 127 -18.66 7.05 16.75
CA ASN A 127 -17.26 7.29 17.05
C ASN A 127 -16.79 8.65 16.49
N LYS A 128 -16.16 9.47 17.34
CA LYS A 128 -15.46 10.70 16.90
C LYS A 128 -14.06 10.40 16.36
N VAL A 129 -13.45 9.31 16.82
CA VAL A 129 -12.14 8.85 16.39
C VAL A 129 -12.20 7.34 16.20
N LEU A 130 -11.75 6.89 15.04
CA LEU A 130 -11.42 5.49 14.78
C LEU A 130 -9.90 5.37 14.79
N THR A 131 -9.37 4.56 15.72
CA THR A 131 -7.94 4.29 15.82
C THR A 131 -7.66 2.86 15.40
N LYS A 132 -6.68 2.68 14.50
CA LYS A 132 -6.02 1.42 14.22
C LYS A 132 -4.59 1.50 14.77
N GLU A 133 -4.23 0.57 15.63
CA GLU A 133 -2.98 0.57 16.40
C GLU A 133 -2.20 -0.70 16.09
N PHE A 134 -0.92 -0.54 15.77
CA PHE A 134 0.02 -1.62 15.53
C PHE A 134 1.06 -1.59 16.63
N ASN A 135 1.16 -2.68 17.40
CA ASN A 135 2.26 -2.94 18.30
C ASN A 135 3.10 -4.03 17.65
N LEU A 136 4.17 -3.64 16.97
CA LEU A 136 5.04 -4.53 16.19
C LEU A 136 6.10 -5.21 17.06
N GLY A 137 6.14 -4.86 18.35
CA GLY A 137 6.99 -5.47 19.36
C GLY A 137 8.46 -5.04 19.23
N SER A 138 9.13 -4.96 20.37
CA SER A 138 10.59 -4.95 20.44
C SER A 138 11.03 -6.20 21.21
N SER A 139 12.04 -6.91 20.68
CA SER A 139 12.74 -8.02 21.37
C SER A 139 11.83 -9.10 22.03
N GLY A 140 11.06 -9.83 21.21
CA GLY A 140 10.45 -11.11 21.61
C GLY A 140 8.95 -11.09 21.92
N GLU A 141 8.29 -9.94 21.79
CA GLU A 141 6.83 -9.85 21.84
C GLU A 141 6.21 -10.17 20.47
N THR A 142 5.10 -10.89 20.46
CA THR A 142 4.36 -11.18 19.23
C THR A 142 3.67 -9.92 18.74
N PRO A 143 3.86 -9.51 17.48
CA PRO A 143 3.17 -8.36 16.91
C PRO A 143 1.65 -8.49 17.02
N VAL A 144 0.97 -7.40 17.40
CA VAL A 144 -0.49 -7.33 17.52
C VAL A 144 -1.03 -6.05 16.91
N SER A 145 -2.16 -6.15 16.18
CA SER A 145 -2.96 -5.00 15.76
C SER A 145 -4.23 -4.93 16.59
N MET A 146 -4.69 -3.72 16.87
CA MET A 146 -5.96 -3.45 17.53
C MET A 146 -6.68 -2.32 16.82
N SER A 147 -8.00 -2.47 16.69
CA SER A 147 -8.83 -1.47 16.02
C SER A 147 -9.99 -1.06 16.90
N THR A 148 -10.33 0.22 16.86
CA THR A 148 -11.46 0.75 17.63
C THR A 148 -12.75 0.08 17.19
N ALA A 149 -13.52 -0.48 18.12
CA ALA A 149 -14.82 -1.04 17.81
C ALA A 149 -15.76 0.08 17.28
N ILE A 150 -16.26 -0.10 16.06
CA ILE A 150 -17.15 0.87 15.41
C ILE A 150 -18.57 0.70 15.95
N LYS A 151 -19.14 1.79 16.46
CA LYS A 151 -20.51 1.89 16.96
C LYS A 151 -21.43 2.32 15.82
N TRP A 152 -21.74 1.36 14.95
CA TRP A 152 -22.54 1.59 13.75
C TRP A 152 -23.96 2.05 14.06
N LYS A 153 -24.37 3.13 13.39
CA LYS A 153 -25.78 3.52 13.17
C LYS A 153 -26.30 2.85 11.89
N ARG A 154 -25.46 2.81 10.84
CA ARG A 154 -25.65 2.10 9.57
C ARG A 154 -24.39 1.27 9.28
N ASP A 155 -24.47 -0.05 9.46
CA ASP A 155 -23.32 -0.96 9.37
C ASP A 155 -22.95 -1.28 7.90
N LEU A 156 -21.94 -0.58 7.39
CA LEU A 156 -21.50 -0.67 6.00
C LEU A 156 -20.86 -2.02 5.64
N THR A 157 -20.21 -2.69 6.61
CA THR A 157 -19.54 -3.99 6.39
C THR A 157 -20.51 -5.11 5.98
N LYS A 158 -21.80 -4.93 6.30
CA LYS A 158 -22.87 -5.91 6.02
C LYS A 158 -23.71 -5.59 4.79
N MET A 159 -23.57 -4.39 4.23
CA MET A 159 -24.43 -3.91 3.15
C MET A 159 -23.94 -4.34 1.76
N LEU A 160 -22.68 -4.77 1.62
CA LEU A 160 -22.09 -5.08 0.32
C LEU A 160 -22.40 -6.50 -0.19
N PRO A 161 -22.74 -6.68 -1.49
CA PRO A 161 -23.05 -7.99 -2.06
C PRO A 161 -21.83 -8.90 -2.15
N LYS A 162 -21.96 -10.15 -1.69
CA LYS A 162 -20.87 -11.17 -1.72
C LYS A 162 -20.28 -11.48 -3.11
N LYS A 163 -20.98 -11.13 -4.21
CA LYS A 163 -20.52 -11.40 -5.59
C LYS A 163 -19.34 -10.55 -6.04
N ALA A 164 -19.10 -9.37 -5.45
CA ALA A 164 -17.98 -8.49 -5.80
C ALA A 164 -16.59 -9.10 -5.46
N MET A 165 -16.56 -10.11 -4.58
CA MET A 165 -15.33 -10.73 -4.06
C MET A 165 -14.53 -11.53 -5.11
N ALA A 166 -15.19 -12.14 -6.11
CA ALA A 166 -14.53 -12.99 -7.09
C ALA A 166 -13.67 -12.21 -8.09
N ASN A 167 -14.08 -10.99 -8.45
CA ASN A 167 -13.34 -10.13 -9.37
C ASN A 167 -12.22 -9.34 -8.67
N ARG A 168 -12.32 -9.06 -7.37
CA ARG A 168 -11.27 -8.36 -6.60
C ARG A 168 -10.03 -9.24 -6.33
N ARG A 169 -10.22 -10.52 -6.01
CA ARG A 169 -9.09 -11.47 -5.86
C ARG A 169 -8.23 -11.60 -7.11
N LYS A 170 -8.83 -11.48 -8.31
CA LYS A 170 -8.10 -11.47 -9.58
C LYS A 170 -7.23 -10.22 -9.77
N ARG A 171 -7.56 -9.12 -9.08
CA ARG A 171 -6.82 -7.84 -9.09
C ARG A 171 -5.78 -7.73 -7.96
N GLY A 172 -5.60 -8.78 -7.15
CA GLY A 172 -4.62 -8.79 -6.06
C GLY A 172 -5.02 -7.96 -4.82
N LEU A 173 -6.27 -7.48 -4.74
CA LEU A 173 -6.75 -6.75 -3.56
C LEU A 173 -7.12 -7.72 -2.43
N GLU A 174 -6.46 -7.59 -1.28
CA GLU A 174 -6.66 -8.44 -0.11
C GLU A 174 -7.98 -8.11 0.61
N TYR A 175 -8.31 -6.83 0.75
CA TYR A 175 -9.51 -6.36 1.44
C TYR A 175 -10.67 -6.09 0.49
N ARG A 176 -11.90 -6.35 0.97
CA ARG A 176 -13.11 -6.04 0.21
C ARG A 176 -13.43 -4.56 0.26
N THR A 177 -13.31 -3.98 1.44
CA THR A 177 -13.80 -2.64 1.80
C THR A 177 -12.81 -1.98 2.76
N PHE A 178 -12.88 -0.67 2.91
CA PHE A 178 -12.03 0.08 3.83
C PHE A 178 -12.32 -0.32 5.28
N PHE A 179 -13.58 -0.49 5.66
CA PHE A 179 -13.93 -0.90 7.03
C PHE A 179 -13.68 -2.40 7.31
N ASP A 180 -13.64 -3.24 6.27
CA ASP A 180 -13.14 -4.62 6.39
C ASP A 180 -11.65 -4.63 6.76
N TRP A 181 -10.83 -3.86 6.03
CA TRP A 181 -9.41 -3.65 6.40
C TRP A 181 -9.27 -3.10 7.81
N PHE A 182 -10.02 -2.04 8.11
CA PHE A 182 -9.92 -1.38 9.41
C PHE A 182 -10.20 -2.35 10.56
N THR A 183 -11.16 -3.27 10.40
CA THR A 183 -11.51 -4.24 11.46
C THR A 183 -10.67 -5.52 11.47
N ASP A 184 -9.92 -5.80 10.41
CA ASP A 184 -8.99 -6.93 10.36
C ASP A 184 -7.73 -6.65 11.20
N ASN A 185 -7.31 -7.61 12.02
CA ASN A 185 -6.11 -7.49 12.85
C ASN A 185 -5.27 -8.78 12.79
N ASN A 186 -5.45 -9.61 11.76
CA ASN A 186 -4.86 -10.95 11.70
C ASN A 186 -3.35 -10.94 11.38
N ASP A 187 -2.89 -10.03 10.51
CA ASP A 187 -1.47 -9.91 10.14
C ASP A 187 -0.99 -8.45 10.32
N PRO A 188 -0.58 -8.07 11.54
CA PRO A 188 -0.07 -6.72 11.81
C PRO A 188 1.30 -6.43 11.17
N ILE A 189 2.03 -7.46 10.72
CA ILE A 189 3.39 -7.30 10.19
C ILE A 189 3.33 -6.92 8.71
N ASN A 190 2.39 -7.49 7.95
CA ASN A 190 2.26 -7.29 6.51
C ASN A 190 0.95 -6.56 6.17
N ASP A 191 0.71 -5.41 6.80
CA ASP A 191 -0.48 -4.58 6.53
C ASP A 191 -0.14 -3.49 5.49
N ASP A 192 -0.23 -3.85 4.21
CA ASP A 192 0.12 -2.98 3.08
C ASP A 192 -0.66 -1.64 3.10
N ILE A 193 -1.94 -1.66 3.51
CA ILE A 193 -2.77 -0.46 3.52
C ILE A 193 -2.34 0.49 4.64
N ALA A 194 -2.01 -0.05 5.82
CA ALA A 194 -1.48 0.75 6.91
C ALA A 194 -0.13 1.38 6.56
N GLU A 195 0.75 0.62 5.89
CA GLU A 195 2.02 1.12 5.36
C GLU A 195 1.82 2.23 4.34
N LEU A 196 0.93 2.04 3.35
CA LEU A 196 0.60 3.10 2.38
C LEU A 196 0.06 4.37 3.06
N ILE A 197 -0.78 4.22 4.08
CA ILE A 197 -1.29 5.39 4.82
C ILE A 197 -0.16 6.09 5.57
N LYS A 198 0.70 5.34 6.27
CA LYS A 198 1.78 5.89 7.12
C LYS A 198 2.93 6.48 6.31
N ASP A 199 3.40 5.77 5.28
CA ASP A 199 4.66 6.06 4.59
C ASP A 199 4.49 6.79 3.25
N ASP A 200 3.27 6.82 2.69
CA ASP A 200 2.99 7.49 1.40
C ASP A 200 1.91 8.60 1.51
N LEU A 201 0.68 8.24 1.86
CA LEU A 201 -0.43 9.20 1.95
C LEU A 201 -0.20 10.27 3.02
N TRP A 202 0.14 9.88 4.24
CA TRP A 202 0.30 10.81 5.36
C TRP A 202 1.46 11.79 5.20
N PRO A 203 2.65 11.42 4.70
CA PRO A 203 3.75 12.38 4.53
C PRO A 203 3.42 13.51 3.54
N ASN A 204 2.71 13.20 2.44
CA ASN A 204 2.38 14.20 1.42
C ASN A 204 0.98 13.98 0.78
N PRO A 205 -0.12 14.24 1.49
CA PRO A 205 -1.46 13.97 0.97
C PRO A 205 -1.88 14.93 -0.14
N LEU A 206 -1.21 16.08 -0.27
CA LEU A 206 -1.53 17.09 -1.27
C LEU A 206 -1.30 16.57 -2.69
N GLN A 207 -0.34 15.67 -2.90
CA GLN A 207 -0.07 15.10 -4.24
C GLN A 207 -1.27 14.32 -4.78
N TYR A 208 -2.01 13.65 -3.89
CA TYR A 208 -3.21 12.88 -4.24
C TYR A 208 -4.44 13.78 -4.35
N TYR A 209 -4.56 14.77 -3.48
CA TYR A 209 -5.64 15.76 -3.57
C TYR A 209 -5.63 16.56 -4.88
N LEU A 210 -4.44 16.82 -5.45
CA LEU A 210 -4.29 17.60 -6.69
C LEU A 210 -4.38 16.77 -7.97
N VAL A 211 -4.57 15.44 -7.89
CA VAL A 211 -4.79 14.61 -9.08
C VAL A 211 -6.10 15.10 -9.72
N PRO A 212 -6.09 15.50 -11.01
CA PRO A 212 -7.31 15.89 -11.69
C PRO A 212 -8.30 14.72 -11.68
N ASP A 213 -9.59 15.01 -11.51
CA ASP A 213 -10.66 14.04 -11.75
C ASP A 213 -10.58 13.60 -13.22
N ILE A 214 -9.76 12.59 -13.52
CA ILE A 214 -9.83 11.90 -14.80
C ILE A 214 -11.06 11.03 -14.66
N GLU A 215 -12.21 11.57 -15.07
CA GLU A 215 -13.35 10.76 -15.43
C GLU A 215 -12.83 9.72 -16.43
N VAL A 216 -12.64 8.49 -15.95
CA VAL A 216 -12.36 7.36 -16.82
C VAL A 216 -13.66 7.14 -17.58
N GLU A 217 -13.78 7.78 -18.75
CA GLU A 217 -14.83 7.43 -19.70
C GLU A 217 -14.75 5.91 -19.89
N PRO A 218 -15.85 5.17 -19.70
CA PRO A 218 -15.83 3.74 -19.92
C PRO A 218 -15.40 3.53 -21.37
N GLU A 219 -14.27 2.87 -21.58
CA GLU A 219 -13.79 2.48 -22.91
C GLU A 219 -14.97 1.87 -23.65
N ALA A 220 -15.48 2.59 -24.65
CA ALA A 220 -16.57 2.12 -25.47
C ALA A 220 -16.08 0.81 -26.09
N GLU A 221 -16.78 -0.29 -25.79
CA GLU A 221 -16.57 -1.56 -26.45
C GLU A 221 -16.60 -1.31 -27.96
N GLU A 222 -15.44 -1.48 -28.60
CA GLU A 222 -15.28 -1.32 -30.04
C GLU A 222 -16.06 -2.47 -30.69
N ASP A 223 -17.33 -2.21 -30.99
CA ASP A 223 -18.25 -3.13 -31.62
C ASP A 223 -17.69 -3.41 -33.02
N GLY A 224 -17.18 -4.64 -33.20
CA GLY A 224 -16.60 -5.11 -34.45
C GLY A 224 -17.64 -5.14 -35.55
N ALA A 225 -17.76 -4.03 -36.28
CA ALA A 225 -18.51 -3.96 -37.52
C ALA A 225 -17.69 -4.56 -38.65
N ASP A 226 -18.01 -5.81 -38.93
CA ASP A 226 -17.74 -6.58 -40.15
C ASP A 226 -18.03 -5.71 -41.39
N ASP A 227 -17.00 -5.29 -42.14
CA ASP A 227 -17.19 -4.63 -43.43
C ASP A 227 -16.91 -5.64 -44.55
N ASP A 228 -18.02 -6.18 -45.04
CA ASP A 228 -18.21 -7.07 -46.17
C ASP A 228 -17.69 -6.40 -47.46
N PHE A 229 -16.54 -6.85 -47.95
CA PHE A 229 -16.02 -6.42 -49.25
C PHE A 229 -16.81 -7.10 -50.38
N GLY A 230 -17.76 -6.38 -50.94
CA GLY A 230 -18.35 -6.68 -52.23
C GLY A 230 -18.98 -5.45 -52.86
N ASP A 231 -18.36 -4.89 -53.90
CA ASP A 231 -19.00 -4.80 -55.21
C ASP A 231 -18.01 -4.32 -56.29
N ASP A 232 -18.21 -4.89 -57.46
CA ASP A 232 -17.52 -4.75 -58.73
C ASP A 232 -18.00 -3.50 -59.49
N GLY A 233 -17.22 -3.00 -60.43
CA GLY A 233 -17.63 -1.84 -61.24
C GLY A 233 -16.54 -1.24 -62.12
N GLU A 234 -16.22 -1.95 -63.21
CA GLU A 234 -15.54 -1.44 -64.41
C GLU A 234 -16.19 -0.17 -64.96
N GLU A 235 -15.42 0.79 -65.47
CA GLU A 235 -15.64 1.43 -66.79
C GLU A 235 -14.30 1.94 -67.36
N GLU A 236 -13.98 1.50 -68.58
CA GLU A 236 -13.01 2.07 -69.53
C GLU A 236 -13.46 3.50 -69.96
N GLU A 237 -12.70 4.43 -70.52
CA GLU A 237 -11.79 4.47 -71.68
C GLU A 237 -11.01 5.82 -71.57
N ASP A 238 -9.85 5.92 -72.22
CA ASP A 238 -9.66 6.95 -73.26
C ASP A 238 -8.28 6.81 -73.93
N GLU A 239 -8.37 6.65 -75.26
CA GLU A 239 -7.33 6.59 -76.26
C GLU A 239 -6.51 7.89 -76.35
N ILE A 240 -5.20 7.78 -76.56
CA ILE A 240 -4.46 8.74 -77.41
C ILE A 240 -3.45 7.95 -78.25
N GLU A 241 -3.76 7.81 -79.54
CA GLU A 241 -2.81 7.57 -80.63
C GLU A 241 -2.08 8.88 -81.00
N ASP A 242 -0.81 8.74 -81.42
CA ASP A 242 -0.13 9.43 -82.54
C ASP A 242 1.38 9.10 -82.43
N GLU A 243 1.94 8.24 -83.30
CA GLU A 243 2.65 8.60 -84.56
C GLU A 243 3.89 9.48 -84.30
N GLU A 244 5.11 9.31 -84.81
CA GLU A 244 5.80 8.54 -85.86
C GLU A 244 7.32 8.63 -85.48
N GLU A 245 8.10 7.55 -85.60
CA GLU A 245 9.16 7.35 -86.61
C GLU A 245 10.30 8.40 -86.67
N GLU A 246 11.55 7.97 -86.38
CA GLU A 246 12.62 7.85 -87.39
C GLU A 246 14.02 7.54 -86.78
N ALA A 247 14.76 6.73 -87.56
CA ALA A 247 16.21 6.52 -87.65
C ALA A 247 16.87 5.39 -86.81
#